data_AF-A0A9D5W1P1-F1
#
_entry.id   AF-A0A9D5W1P1-F1
#
_cell.length_a   1.000
_cell.length_b   1.000
_cell.length_c   1.000
_cell.angle_alpha   90.00
_cell.angle_beta   90.00
_cell.angle_gamma   90.00
#
_symmetry.space_group_name_H-M   'P 1'
#
loop_
_entity.id
_entity.type
_entity.pdbx_description
1 polymer ?
#
loop_
_entity_poly.entity_id
_entity_poly.type
_entity_poly.pdbx_seq_one_letter_code
_entity_poly.pdbx_strand_id
1 'polypeptide(L)'
;MPEAILGVSAYYHDSAAALLVDGVIVAAAHEERFSRVKHDAGFPAKACEYVLAEAGVKLADLTAVSFYDKPYLKFERLLETYHGFAPKGLRNFLTAMPVWIKEKLFMRKMLREELAGLGEGKPKVLFPEHHLSHAASAFYPSPFDEAAILTIDGVGEWATTTIGHGRGGEITFLRELDFPHSLGLLYSAFTYFGGFKVNSGEYKLMGLAPYGNPDGEGTARYKKIILGELVDLRPDGSVLGNMDYFDYATGLTMVDDAAFARLFDLP
;
A
#
# COMPACT_ATOMS: atom_id res chain seq x y z
N MET A 1 -9.59 -10.45 -31.23
CA MET A 1 -9.78 -9.07 -30.73
C MET A 1 -8.60 -8.78 -29.83
N PRO A 2 -8.06 -7.55 -29.81
CA PRO A 2 -6.97 -7.18 -28.92
C PRO A 2 -7.39 -7.42 -27.46
N GLU A 3 -6.47 -7.87 -26.62
CA GLU A 3 -6.71 -8.10 -25.20
C GLU A 3 -6.57 -6.78 -24.44
N ALA A 4 -7.71 -6.20 -24.04
CA ALA A 4 -7.75 -4.96 -23.25
C ALA A 4 -8.05 -5.26 -21.77
N ILE A 5 -7.19 -4.77 -20.88
CA ILE A 5 -7.28 -4.95 -19.42
C ILE A 5 -7.23 -3.59 -18.73
N LEU A 6 -8.25 -3.30 -17.91
CA LEU A 6 -8.30 -2.10 -17.09
C LEU A 6 -7.86 -2.41 -15.66
N GLY A 7 -6.76 -1.82 -15.20
CA GLY A 7 -6.35 -1.82 -13.79
C GLY A 7 -7.01 -0.67 -13.03
N VAL A 8 -7.54 -0.94 -11.84
CA VAL A 8 -8.22 0.04 -10.98
C VAL A 8 -7.63 -0.01 -9.57
N SER A 9 -7.26 1.17 -9.05
CA SER A 9 -6.97 1.43 -7.63
C SER A 9 -8.05 2.35 -7.05
N ALA A 10 -8.63 1.99 -5.90
CA ALA A 10 -9.70 2.74 -5.23
C ALA A 10 -9.84 2.37 -3.74
N TYR A 11 -10.66 3.15 -3.03
CA TYR A 11 -11.16 2.93 -1.66
C TYR A 11 -10.11 2.96 -0.54
N TYR A 12 -9.01 3.69 -0.75
CA TYR A 12 -8.04 3.95 0.32
C TYR A 12 -7.40 5.34 0.20
N HIS A 13 -6.44 5.49 -0.72
CA HIS A 13 -5.89 6.75 -1.19
C HIS A 13 -5.35 6.53 -2.62
N ASP A 14 -5.08 7.64 -3.32
CA ASP A 14 -4.48 7.64 -4.66
C ASP A 14 -5.22 6.74 -5.66
N SER A 15 -6.54 6.93 -5.75
CA SER A 15 -7.33 6.21 -6.74
C SER A 15 -6.89 6.55 -8.16
N ALA A 16 -6.83 5.51 -9.00
CA ALA A 16 -6.19 5.58 -10.31
C ALA A 16 -6.70 4.49 -11.24
N ALA A 17 -6.55 4.73 -12.54
CA ALA A 17 -6.83 3.77 -13.59
C ALA A 17 -5.64 3.65 -14.55
N ALA A 18 -5.39 2.44 -15.04
CA ALA A 18 -4.42 2.16 -16.10
C ALA A 18 -5.01 1.17 -17.11
N LEU A 19 -4.85 1.43 -18.40
CA LEU A 19 -5.33 0.56 -19.46
C LEU A 19 -4.16 -0.06 -20.21
N LEU A 20 -4.17 -1.39 -20.30
CA LEU A 20 -3.27 -2.17 -21.13
C LEU A 20 -4.04 -2.71 -22.34
N VAL A 21 -3.40 -2.67 -23.51
CA VAL A 21 -3.89 -3.29 -24.75
C VAL A 21 -2.75 -4.13 -25.33
N ASP A 22 -2.98 -5.43 -25.49
CA ASP A 22 -1.99 -6.40 -25.98
C ASP A 22 -0.63 -6.31 -25.25
N GLY A 23 -0.69 -6.15 -23.91
CA GLY A 23 0.47 -6.05 -23.04
C GLY A 23 1.14 -4.66 -22.99
N VAL A 24 0.68 -3.69 -23.76
CA VAL A 24 1.23 -2.33 -23.79
C VAL A 24 0.37 -1.39 -22.95
N ILE A 25 0.99 -0.60 -22.07
CA ILE A 25 0.30 0.46 -21.33
C ILE A 25 -0.05 1.58 -22.31
N VAL A 26 -1.34 1.77 -22.58
CA VAL A 26 -1.83 2.81 -23.50
C VAL A 26 -2.05 4.13 -22.76
N ALA A 27 -2.62 4.06 -21.56
CA ALA A 27 -2.90 5.24 -20.75
C ALA A 27 -2.94 4.89 -19.26
N ALA A 28 -2.56 5.85 -18.41
CA ALA A 28 -2.69 5.76 -16.96
C ALA A 28 -2.93 7.15 -16.37
N ALA A 29 -3.84 7.25 -15.39
CA ALA A 29 -4.15 8.52 -14.74
C ALA A 29 -4.62 8.34 -13.29
N HIS A 30 -4.31 9.32 -12.45
CA HIS A 30 -4.84 9.41 -11.08
C HIS A 30 -6.11 10.27 -11.06
N GLU A 31 -7.11 9.85 -10.27
CA GLU A 31 -8.40 10.53 -10.15
C GLU A 31 -8.25 11.95 -9.61
N GLU A 32 -7.32 12.17 -8.67
CA GLU A 32 -7.09 13.50 -8.07
C GLU A 32 -6.74 14.59 -9.10
N ARG A 33 -6.24 14.22 -10.29
CA ARG A 33 -5.98 15.15 -11.39
C ARG A 33 -7.28 15.73 -11.94
N PHE A 34 -8.36 14.95 -11.92
CA PHE A 34 -9.69 15.31 -12.42
C PHE A 34 -10.66 15.75 -11.32
N SER A 35 -10.66 15.08 -10.16
CA SER A 35 -11.54 15.42 -9.03
C SER A 35 -11.07 16.67 -8.29
N ARG A 36 -9.78 16.99 -8.38
CA ARG A 36 -9.11 18.08 -7.65
C ARG A 36 -9.14 17.87 -6.13
N VAL A 37 -9.50 16.68 -5.68
CA VAL A 37 -9.39 16.23 -4.29
C VAL A 37 -8.07 15.49 -4.17
N LYS A 38 -7.13 16.06 -3.42
CA LYS A 38 -5.80 15.45 -3.23
C LYS A 38 -5.94 14.12 -2.49
N HIS A 39 -5.26 13.08 -2.97
CA HIS A 39 -5.35 11.70 -2.46
C HIS A 39 -6.77 11.15 -2.49
N ASP A 40 -7.50 11.41 -3.57
CA ASP A 40 -8.87 10.92 -3.73
C ASP A 40 -8.92 9.40 -3.47
N ALA A 41 -9.84 9.00 -2.59
CA ALA A 41 -10.04 7.62 -2.19
C ALA A 41 -11.24 6.99 -2.91
N GLY A 42 -12.04 7.77 -3.63
CA GLY A 42 -13.22 7.29 -4.33
C GLY A 42 -12.91 6.35 -5.48
N PHE A 43 -13.96 5.81 -6.11
CA PHE A 43 -13.81 5.10 -7.37
C PHE A 43 -13.29 6.06 -8.46
N PRO A 44 -12.26 5.70 -9.23
CA PRO A 44 -11.60 6.59 -10.19
C PRO A 44 -12.38 6.70 -11.50
N ALA A 45 -13.63 7.17 -11.44
CA ALA A 45 -14.53 7.20 -12.59
C ALA A 45 -13.96 8.03 -13.75
N LYS A 46 -13.45 9.23 -13.48
CA LYS A 46 -12.94 10.13 -14.52
C LYS A 46 -11.63 9.61 -15.10
N ALA A 47 -10.77 9.01 -14.28
CA ALA A 47 -9.56 8.38 -14.78
C ALA A 47 -9.90 7.15 -15.66
N CYS A 48 -10.87 6.33 -15.28
CA CYS A 48 -11.37 5.22 -16.10
C CYS A 48 -11.93 5.72 -17.45
N GLU A 49 -12.79 6.74 -17.43
CA GLU A 49 -13.33 7.37 -18.64
C GLU A 49 -12.21 7.88 -19.56
N TYR A 50 -11.21 8.55 -18.98
CA TYR A 50 -10.07 9.07 -19.72
C TYR A 50 -9.26 7.96 -20.40
N VAL A 51 -8.84 6.92 -19.66
CA VAL A 51 -7.97 5.87 -20.24
C VAL A 51 -8.71 5.05 -21.31
N LEU A 52 -10.02 4.84 -21.14
CA LEU A 52 -10.86 4.18 -22.14
C LEU A 52 -11.01 5.04 -23.41
N ALA A 53 -11.24 6.35 -23.24
CA ALA A 53 -11.35 7.29 -24.35
C ALA A 53 -10.03 7.42 -25.13
N GLU A 54 -8.89 7.49 -24.45
CA GLU A 54 -7.56 7.58 -25.07
C GLU A 54 -7.28 6.39 -26.02
N ALA A 55 -7.73 5.20 -25.64
CA ALA A 55 -7.58 3.99 -26.47
C ALA A 55 -8.73 3.74 -27.45
N GLY A 56 -9.82 4.53 -27.38
CA GLY A 56 -11.04 4.28 -28.16
C GLY A 56 -11.74 2.95 -27.80
N VAL A 57 -11.54 2.45 -26.58
CA VAL A 57 -12.04 1.16 -26.07
C VAL A 57 -13.29 1.40 -25.23
N LYS A 58 -14.34 0.58 -25.40
CA LYS A 58 -15.52 0.62 -24.51
C LYS A 58 -15.39 -0.42 -23.40
N LEU A 59 -16.19 -0.26 -22.34
CA LEU A 59 -16.26 -1.23 -21.26
C LEU A 59 -16.59 -2.66 -21.75
N ALA A 60 -17.45 -2.79 -22.76
CA ALA A 60 -17.80 -4.07 -23.39
C ALA A 60 -16.64 -4.75 -24.14
N ASP A 61 -15.63 -3.98 -24.55
CA ASP A 61 -14.45 -4.48 -25.27
C ASP A 61 -13.36 -4.98 -24.31
N LEU A 62 -13.47 -4.66 -23.01
CA LEU A 62 -12.53 -5.11 -21.99
C LEU A 62 -12.65 -6.62 -21.78
N THR A 63 -11.51 -7.29 -21.79
CA THR A 63 -11.41 -8.70 -21.41
C THR A 63 -11.55 -8.85 -19.89
N ALA A 64 -10.91 -7.96 -19.14
CA ALA A 64 -10.97 -7.97 -17.69
C ALA A 64 -10.77 -6.57 -17.07
N VAL A 65 -11.21 -6.45 -15.82
CA VAL A 65 -10.86 -5.38 -14.90
C VAL A 65 -10.09 -6.00 -13.73
N SER A 66 -8.94 -5.46 -13.38
CA SER A 66 -8.10 -5.92 -12.27
C SER A 66 -8.15 -4.93 -11.11
N PHE A 67 -8.44 -5.42 -9.91
CA PHE A 67 -8.40 -4.65 -8.67
C PHE A 67 -7.28 -5.15 -7.76
N TYR A 68 -6.41 -4.23 -7.35
CA TYR A 68 -5.07 -4.49 -6.81
C TYR A 68 -4.96 -5.25 -5.48
N ASP A 69 -6.04 -5.50 -4.73
CA ASP A 69 -5.98 -6.24 -3.46
C ASP A 69 -6.94 -7.45 -3.43
N LYS A 70 -6.58 -8.50 -2.68
CA LYS A 70 -7.49 -9.61 -2.34
C LYS A 70 -8.30 -9.24 -1.08
N PRO A 71 -9.63 -8.98 -1.19
CA PRO A 71 -10.39 -8.47 -0.06
C PRO A 71 -10.46 -9.42 1.15
N TYR A 72 -10.44 -10.73 0.91
CA TYR A 72 -10.53 -11.76 1.96
C TYR A 72 -9.25 -11.89 2.79
N LEU A 73 -8.07 -11.92 2.17
CA LEU A 73 -6.79 -12.02 2.90
C LEU A 73 -6.54 -10.75 3.73
N LYS A 74 -6.88 -9.58 3.16
CA LYS A 74 -6.83 -8.32 3.90
C LYS A 74 -7.76 -8.32 5.12
N PHE A 75 -8.93 -8.93 4.99
CA PHE A 75 -9.87 -9.08 6.10
C PHE A 75 -9.36 -10.03 7.18
N GLU A 76 -8.77 -11.17 6.79
CA GLU A 76 -8.12 -12.13 7.69
C GLU A 76 -7.02 -11.47 8.53
N ARG A 77 -6.11 -10.70 7.91
CA ARG A 77 -5.08 -9.94 8.66
C ARG A 77 -5.66 -9.09 9.76
N LEU A 78 -6.74 -8.37 9.44
CA LEU A 78 -7.34 -7.48 10.40
C LEU A 78 -7.85 -8.27 11.61
N LEU A 79 -8.59 -9.35 11.37
CA LEU A 79 -9.07 -10.23 12.45
C LEU A 79 -7.92 -10.79 13.30
N GLU A 80 -6.87 -11.31 12.68
CA GLU A 80 -5.73 -11.90 13.40
C GLU A 80 -4.91 -10.85 14.16
N THR A 81 -4.72 -9.67 13.59
CA THR A 81 -4.04 -8.56 14.28
C THR A 81 -4.79 -8.19 15.56
N TYR A 82 -6.11 -8.01 15.48
CA TYR A 82 -6.90 -7.67 16.67
C TYR A 82 -6.95 -8.80 17.70
N HIS A 83 -6.86 -10.06 17.27
CA HIS A 83 -6.75 -11.19 18.18
C HIS A 83 -5.36 -11.27 18.85
N GLY A 84 -4.29 -11.14 18.08
CA GLY A 84 -2.90 -11.26 18.53
C GLY A 84 -2.47 -10.17 19.50
N PHE A 85 -3.08 -8.98 19.43
CA PHE A 85 -2.81 -7.87 20.35
C PHE A 85 -3.89 -7.66 21.42
N ALA A 86 -4.81 -8.61 21.60
CA ALA A 86 -5.80 -8.55 22.67
C ALA A 86 -5.13 -8.49 24.06
N PRO A 87 -5.65 -7.70 25.03
CA PRO A 87 -6.94 -6.99 25.00
C PRO A 87 -6.87 -5.56 24.45
N LYS A 88 -5.69 -5.05 24.07
CA LYS A 88 -5.56 -3.69 23.51
C LYS A 88 -6.24 -3.64 22.13
N GLY A 89 -6.98 -2.55 21.84
CA GLY A 89 -7.64 -2.37 20.54
C GLY A 89 -9.03 -3.03 20.36
N LEU A 90 -9.51 -3.86 21.30
CA LEU A 90 -10.79 -4.59 21.17
C LEU A 90 -12.02 -3.67 21.00
N ARG A 91 -12.02 -2.48 21.63
CA ARG A 91 -13.10 -1.50 21.48
C ARG A 91 -13.14 -0.88 20.07
N ASN A 92 -11.97 -0.53 19.52
CA ASN A 92 -11.84 0.03 18.18
C ASN A 92 -12.15 -1.03 17.11
N PHE A 93 -11.78 -2.29 17.37
CA PHE A 93 -12.14 -3.42 16.54
C PHE A 93 -13.67 -3.58 16.40
N LEU A 94 -14.39 -3.61 17.52
CA LEU A 94 -15.84 -3.82 17.53
C LEU A 94 -16.61 -2.71 16.80
N THR A 95 -16.08 -1.49 16.76
CA THR A 95 -16.70 -0.36 16.05
C THR A 95 -16.34 -0.31 14.57
N ALA A 96 -15.11 -0.63 14.18
CA ALA A 96 -14.65 -0.60 12.79
C ALA A 96 -15.07 -1.85 11.98
N MET A 97 -15.13 -3.01 12.63
CA MET A 97 -15.36 -4.30 11.98
C MET A 97 -16.67 -4.39 11.17
N PRO A 98 -17.83 -3.91 11.63
CA PRO A 98 -19.07 -4.02 10.84
C PRO A 98 -19.04 -3.25 9.50
N VAL A 99 -18.37 -2.09 9.48
CA VAL A 99 -18.21 -1.28 8.26
C VAL A 99 -17.26 -1.98 7.30
N TRP A 100 -16.13 -2.47 7.81
CA TRP A 100 -15.10 -3.14 7.02
C TRP A 100 -15.56 -4.48 6.44
N ILE A 101 -16.33 -5.26 7.21
CA ILE A 101 -16.97 -6.50 6.75
C ILE A 101 -17.85 -6.20 5.54
N LYS A 102 -18.67 -5.15 5.62
CA LYS A 102 -19.58 -4.79 4.53
C LYS A 102 -18.80 -4.32 3.30
N GLU A 103 -17.85 -3.41 3.46
CA GLU A 103 -17.10 -2.86 2.32
C GLU A 103 -16.20 -3.90 1.64
N LYS A 104 -15.49 -4.73 2.40
CA LYS A 104 -14.54 -5.71 1.84
C LYS A 104 -15.21 -6.96 1.29
N LEU A 105 -16.25 -7.50 1.94
CA LEU A 105 -16.97 -8.68 1.42
C LEU A 105 -17.80 -8.36 0.18
N PHE A 106 -18.29 -7.12 0.05
CA PHE A 106 -19.07 -6.69 -1.11
C PHE A 106 -18.25 -5.98 -2.18
N MET A 107 -16.91 -6.02 -2.13
CA MET A 107 -16.06 -5.26 -3.04
C MET A 107 -16.29 -5.59 -4.52
N ARG A 108 -16.42 -6.88 -4.87
CA ARG A 108 -16.76 -7.29 -6.24
C ARG A 108 -18.13 -6.76 -6.69
N LYS A 109 -19.10 -6.65 -5.77
CA LYS A 109 -20.42 -6.10 -6.08
C LYS A 109 -20.34 -4.59 -6.29
N MET A 110 -19.70 -3.86 -5.38
CA MET A 110 -19.50 -2.42 -5.48
C MET A 110 -18.76 -2.04 -6.77
N LEU A 111 -17.65 -2.72 -7.09
CA LEU A 111 -16.92 -2.48 -8.33
C LEU A 111 -17.80 -2.71 -9.57
N ARG A 112 -18.65 -3.74 -9.58
CA ARG A 112 -19.57 -3.98 -10.70
C ARG A 112 -20.62 -2.87 -10.84
N GLU A 113 -21.10 -2.33 -9.73
CA GLU A 113 -22.05 -1.21 -9.73
C GLU A 113 -21.40 0.06 -10.28
N GLU A 114 -20.18 0.39 -9.84
CA GLU A 114 -19.41 1.52 -10.36
C GLU A 114 -19.06 1.37 -11.84
N LEU A 115 -18.58 0.18 -12.25
CA LEU A 115 -18.27 -0.11 -13.66
C LEU A 115 -19.51 0.02 -14.56
N ALA A 116 -20.70 -0.34 -14.06
CA ALA A 116 -21.93 -0.16 -14.83
C ALA A 116 -22.25 1.33 -15.10
N GLY A 117 -21.73 2.24 -14.27
CA GLY A 117 -21.79 3.68 -14.50
C GLY A 117 -20.93 4.15 -15.68
N LEU A 118 -19.90 3.39 -16.07
CA LEU A 118 -18.99 3.74 -17.17
C LEU A 118 -19.54 3.34 -18.55
N GLY A 119 -20.55 2.48 -18.62
CA GLY A 119 -21.18 2.07 -19.87
C GLY A 119 -21.65 0.61 -19.89
N GLU A 120 -22.07 0.15 -21.07
CA GLU A 120 -22.47 -1.23 -21.27
C GLU A 120 -21.25 -2.16 -21.29
N GLY A 121 -21.34 -3.28 -20.56
CA GLY A 121 -20.28 -4.28 -20.48
C GLY A 121 -20.31 -5.03 -19.16
N LYS A 122 -19.82 -6.26 -19.14
CA LYS A 122 -19.65 -7.07 -17.91
C LYS A 122 -18.29 -7.78 -17.92
N PRO A 123 -17.17 -7.03 -17.96
CA PRO A 123 -15.85 -7.63 -17.97
C PRO A 123 -15.62 -8.50 -16.72
N LYS A 124 -14.73 -9.47 -16.85
CA LYS A 124 -14.32 -10.31 -15.70
C LYS A 124 -13.58 -9.44 -14.68
N VAL A 125 -13.91 -9.58 -13.39
CA VAL A 125 -13.21 -8.86 -12.31
C VAL A 125 -12.21 -9.78 -11.62
N LEU A 126 -10.92 -9.40 -11.73
CA LEU A 126 -9.76 -10.08 -11.17
C LEU A 126 -9.26 -9.36 -9.91
N PHE A 127 -8.68 -10.12 -8.99
CA PHE A 127 -8.15 -9.63 -7.72
C PHE A 127 -6.76 -10.26 -7.49
N PRO A 128 -5.69 -9.76 -8.15
CA PRO A 128 -4.32 -10.12 -7.78
C PRO A 128 -3.98 -9.69 -6.35
N GLU A 129 -2.86 -10.18 -5.84
CA GLU A 129 -2.32 -9.72 -4.56
C GLU A 129 -1.71 -8.32 -4.69
N HIS A 130 -1.73 -7.55 -3.60
CA HIS A 130 -1.22 -6.18 -3.54
C HIS A 130 0.26 -6.11 -3.90
N HIS A 131 1.09 -6.92 -3.24
CA HIS A 131 2.53 -6.94 -3.50
C HIS A 131 2.88 -7.51 -4.88
N LEU A 132 2.04 -8.40 -5.42
CA LEU A 132 2.18 -8.86 -6.80
C LEU A 132 1.90 -7.72 -7.79
N SER A 133 0.90 -6.89 -7.50
CA SER A 133 0.57 -5.71 -8.31
C SER A 133 1.74 -4.71 -8.31
N HIS A 134 2.38 -4.47 -7.16
CA HIS A 134 3.60 -3.67 -7.06
C HIS A 134 4.79 -4.28 -7.82
N ALA A 135 5.03 -5.57 -7.64
CA ALA A 135 6.12 -6.26 -8.34
C ALA A 135 5.93 -6.22 -9.86
N ALA A 136 4.70 -6.46 -10.33
CA ALA A 136 4.33 -6.44 -11.74
C ALA A 136 4.48 -5.06 -12.38
N SER A 137 4.08 -3.99 -11.67
CA SER A 137 4.17 -2.61 -12.18
C SER A 137 5.62 -2.12 -12.30
N ALA A 138 6.57 -2.74 -11.59
CA ALA A 138 7.99 -2.48 -11.74
C ALA A 138 8.66 -3.41 -12.77
N PHE A 139 8.43 -4.72 -12.69
CA PHE A 139 9.12 -5.72 -13.48
C PHE A 139 8.70 -5.73 -14.95
N TYR A 140 7.40 -5.81 -15.25
CA TYR A 140 6.93 -5.95 -16.63
C TYR A 140 7.24 -4.76 -17.56
N PRO A 141 7.23 -3.49 -17.10
CA PRO A 141 7.68 -2.37 -17.93
C PRO A 141 9.21 -2.15 -17.88
N SER A 142 9.95 -2.89 -17.06
CA SER A 142 11.41 -2.79 -17.02
C SER A 142 12.04 -3.39 -18.28
N PRO A 143 13.27 -2.98 -18.66
CA PRO A 143 13.94 -3.52 -19.85
C PRO A 143 14.60 -4.90 -19.61
N PHE A 144 14.35 -5.54 -18.46
CA PHE A 144 15.03 -6.76 -18.04
C PHE A 144 14.15 -7.99 -18.23
N ASP A 145 14.65 -8.99 -18.96
CA ASP A 145 13.99 -10.29 -19.09
C ASP A 145 14.05 -11.11 -17.79
N GLU A 146 14.99 -10.79 -16.90
CA GLU A 146 15.18 -11.45 -15.61
C GLU A 146 15.73 -10.44 -14.59
N ALA A 147 15.10 -10.34 -13.42
CA ALA A 147 15.49 -9.39 -12.38
C ALA A 147 15.13 -9.85 -10.96
N ALA A 148 15.92 -9.43 -9.97
CA ALA A 148 15.49 -9.44 -8.59
C ALA A 148 14.49 -8.30 -8.35
N ILE A 149 13.42 -8.57 -7.60
CA ILE A 149 12.35 -7.62 -7.30
C ILE A 149 12.34 -7.40 -5.79
N LEU A 150 12.35 -6.14 -5.37
CA LEU A 150 12.21 -5.74 -3.97
C LEU A 150 11.05 -4.75 -3.85
N THR A 151 10.00 -5.15 -3.14
CA THR A 151 8.88 -4.28 -2.81
C THR A 151 8.96 -3.95 -1.33
N ILE A 152 9.02 -2.66 -0.98
CA ILE A 152 8.95 -2.17 0.41
C ILE A 152 7.73 -1.24 0.48
N ASP A 153 6.76 -1.61 1.32
CA ASP A 153 5.51 -0.90 1.49
C ASP A 153 5.17 -0.71 2.98
N GLY A 154 4.14 0.07 3.29
CA GLY A 154 3.56 0.14 4.62
C GLY A 154 2.95 -1.20 5.01
N VAL A 155 1.91 -1.63 4.30
CA VAL A 155 1.22 -2.92 4.48
C VAL A 155 0.29 -3.25 3.30
N GLY A 156 0.42 -4.46 2.75
CA GLY A 156 -0.52 -5.05 1.80
C GLY A 156 -1.64 -5.84 2.48
N GLU A 157 -1.88 -7.07 2.00
CA GLU A 157 -2.74 -8.02 2.72
C GLU A 157 -2.10 -8.47 4.03
N TRP A 158 -0.82 -8.87 3.99
CA TRP A 158 0.02 -9.27 5.12
C TRP A 158 1.43 -8.73 4.99
N ALA A 159 2.02 -8.96 3.82
CA ALA A 159 3.35 -8.51 3.50
C ALA A 159 3.50 -6.99 3.66
N THR A 160 4.66 -6.59 4.14
CA THR A 160 5.14 -5.21 4.23
C THR A 160 6.42 -5.06 3.40
N THR A 161 7.14 -6.15 3.18
CA THR A 161 8.27 -6.22 2.27
C THR A 161 8.29 -7.59 1.59
N THR A 162 8.54 -7.63 0.28
CA THR A 162 8.72 -8.89 -0.47
C THR A 162 10.00 -8.85 -1.30
N ILE A 163 10.68 -10.00 -1.36
CA ILE A 163 11.79 -10.27 -2.26
C ILE A 163 11.30 -11.30 -3.27
N GLY A 164 11.39 -10.98 -4.55
CA GLY A 164 10.96 -11.85 -5.64
C GLY A 164 11.99 -11.97 -6.74
N HIS A 165 11.75 -12.94 -7.62
CA HIS A 165 12.50 -13.18 -8.84
C HIS A 165 11.52 -13.09 -10.01
N GLY A 166 11.72 -12.09 -10.87
CA GLY A 166 11.02 -11.97 -12.15
C GLY A 166 11.84 -12.62 -13.25
N ARG A 167 11.20 -13.44 -14.08
CA ARG A 167 11.81 -14.04 -15.28
C ARG A 167 10.76 -14.25 -16.37
N GLY A 168 10.97 -13.63 -17.53
CA GLY A 168 9.99 -13.63 -18.61
C GLY A 168 8.65 -13.07 -18.16
N GLY A 169 7.58 -13.87 -18.26
CA GLY A 169 6.24 -13.51 -17.82
C GLY A 169 5.88 -13.93 -16.39
N GLU A 170 6.85 -14.42 -15.61
CA GLU A 170 6.60 -14.98 -14.28
C GLU A 170 7.28 -14.16 -13.18
N ILE A 171 6.59 -14.03 -12.04
CA ILE A 171 7.11 -13.45 -10.80
C ILE A 171 6.95 -14.50 -9.70
N THR A 172 8.06 -14.86 -9.05
CA THR A 172 8.06 -15.78 -7.90
C THR A 172 8.55 -15.06 -6.65
N PHE A 173 7.74 -15.01 -5.60
CA PHE A 173 8.19 -14.51 -4.29
C PHE A 173 9.06 -15.55 -3.58
N LEU A 174 10.20 -15.09 -3.07
CA LEU A 174 11.20 -15.92 -2.39
C LEU A 174 11.13 -15.74 -0.87
N ARG A 175 10.88 -14.52 -0.42
CA ARG A 175 10.78 -14.14 1.00
C ARG A 175 9.81 -12.97 1.16
N GLU A 176 9.20 -12.91 2.33
CA GLU A 176 8.37 -11.79 2.75
C GLU A 176 8.62 -11.45 4.22
N LEU A 177 8.38 -10.20 4.57
CA LEU A 177 8.26 -9.71 5.93
C LEU A 177 6.80 -9.33 6.13
N ASP A 178 6.21 -9.82 7.21
CA ASP A 178 4.81 -9.60 7.50
C ASP A 178 4.58 -8.49 8.52
N PHE A 179 3.40 -7.88 8.40
CA PHE A 179 2.84 -7.02 9.42
C PHE A 179 2.82 -7.73 10.79
N PRO A 180 3.19 -7.06 11.90
CA PRO A 180 3.33 -5.60 12.06
C PRO A 180 4.69 -5.03 11.66
N HIS A 181 5.67 -5.87 11.33
CA HIS A 181 7.03 -5.41 11.10
C HIS A 181 7.13 -4.78 9.70
N SER A 182 7.42 -3.49 9.64
CA SER A 182 7.46 -2.74 8.38
C SER A 182 8.45 -1.59 8.44
N LEU A 183 9.36 -1.54 7.47
CA LEU A 183 10.22 -0.38 7.27
C LEU A 183 9.42 0.85 6.84
N GLY A 184 8.36 0.64 6.05
CA GLY A 184 7.43 1.70 5.65
C GLY A 184 6.72 2.31 6.86
N LEU A 185 6.18 1.48 7.75
CA LEU A 185 5.49 1.98 8.96
C LEU A 185 6.47 2.57 9.99
N LEU A 186 7.71 2.08 10.07
CA LEU A 186 8.76 2.74 10.85
C LEU A 186 9.01 4.17 10.34
N TYR A 187 9.10 4.35 9.03
CA TYR A 187 9.29 5.66 8.42
C TYR A 187 8.07 6.57 8.63
N SER A 188 6.86 6.03 8.49
CA SER A 188 5.61 6.74 8.81
C SER A 188 5.48 7.08 10.29
N ALA A 189 6.04 6.27 11.21
CA ALA A 189 6.08 6.57 12.64
C ALA A 189 6.92 7.82 12.94
N PHE A 190 8.12 7.95 12.36
CA PHE A 190 8.91 9.18 12.48
C PHE A 190 8.26 10.36 11.76
N THR A 191 7.57 10.12 10.64
CA THR A 191 6.81 11.16 9.93
C THR A 191 5.72 11.73 10.82
N TYR A 192 4.94 10.85 11.46
CA TYR A 192 3.91 11.22 12.43
C TYR A 192 4.50 11.98 13.64
N PHE A 193 5.53 11.41 14.27
CA PHE A 193 6.14 12.00 15.46
C PHE A 193 6.83 13.35 15.18
N GLY A 194 7.33 13.56 13.96
CA GLY A 194 7.79 14.86 13.48
C GLY A 194 6.67 15.88 13.22
N GLY A 195 5.41 15.55 13.50
CA GLY A 195 4.24 16.41 13.32
C GLY A 195 3.71 16.46 11.89
N PHE A 196 4.19 15.58 11.00
CA PHE A 196 3.70 15.51 9.62
C PHE A 196 2.50 14.56 9.49
N LYS A 197 1.66 14.82 8.48
CA LYS A 197 0.51 13.97 8.16
C LYS A 197 0.99 12.65 7.54
N VAL A 198 0.61 11.52 8.12
CA VAL A 198 0.88 10.17 7.57
C VAL A 198 0.23 9.99 6.19
N ASN A 199 0.84 9.17 5.32
CA ASN A 199 0.46 8.94 3.92
C ASN A 199 0.46 10.22 3.07
N SER A 200 1.29 11.20 3.43
CA SER A 200 1.42 12.48 2.72
C SER A 200 2.69 13.22 3.10
N GLY A 201 3.18 13.07 4.32
CA GLY A 201 4.30 13.83 4.88
C GLY A 201 5.65 13.15 4.71
N GLU A 202 5.68 11.89 4.32
CA GLU A 202 6.88 11.05 4.25
C GLU A 202 7.95 11.68 3.34
N TYR A 203 7.52 12.26 2.20
CA TYR A 203 8.43 12.95 1.29
C TYR A 203 9.00 14.26 1.89
N LYS A 204 8.28 14.91 2.81
CA LYS A 204 8.78 16.10 3.51
C LYS A 204 9.85 15.73 4.52
N LEU A 205 9.63 14.65 5.27
CA LEU A 205 10.66 14.10 6.15
C LEU A 205 11.91 13.72 5.35
N MET A 206 11.74 13.09 4.18
CA MET A 206 12.86 12.78 3.29
C MET A 206 13.56 14.05 2.81
N GLY A 207 12.79 15.09 2.47
CA GLY A 207 13.31 16.39 2.06
C GLY A 207 14.12 17.11 3.16
N LEU A 208 13.93 16.76 4.43
CA LEU A 208 14.74 17.26 5.55
C LEU A 208 16.06 16.50 5.73
N ALA A 209 16.16 15.25 5.24
CA ALA A 209 17.35 14.41 5.39
C ALA A 209 18.69 15.08 4.94
N PRO A 210 18.78 15.79 3.79
CA PRO A 210 20.03 16.42 3.38
C PRO A 210 20.47 17.60 4.26
N TYR A 211 19.60 18.12 5.14
CA TYR A 211 19.95 19.15 6.11
C TYR A 211 20.49 18.58 7.42
N GLY A 212 20.43 17.25 7.60
CA GLY A 212 21.02 16.56 8.74
C GLY A 212 22.55 16.54 8.66
N ASN A 213 23.20 16.44 9.82
CA ASN A 213 24.63 16.15 9.90
C ASN A 213 24.82 14.64 10.14
N PRO A 214 25.22 13.84 9.14
CA PRO A 214 25.35 12.38 9.28
C PRO A 214 26.41 11.99 10.32
N ASP A 215 27.43 12.82 10.52
CA ASP A 215 28.54 12.60 11.46
C ASP A 215 28.31 13.28 12.82
N GLY A 216 27.14 13.91 13.01
CA GLY A 216 26.80 14.59 14.26
C GLY A 216 26.52 13.62 15.41
N GLU A 217 26.87 14.02 16.63
CA GLU A 217 26.64 13.23 17.85
C GLU A 217 25.15 12.87 18.05
N GLY A 218 24.24 13.80 17.72
CA GLY A 218 22.80 13.56 17.77
C GLY A 218 22.34 12.45 16.82
N THR A 219 22.87 12.44 15.58
CA THR A 219 22.59 11.39 14.59
C THR A 219 23.11 10.03 15.06
N ALA A 220 24.34 9.99 15.58
CA ALA A 220 24.91 8.76 16.14
C ALA A 220 24.08 8.23 17.33
N ARG A 221 23.63 9.12 18.22
CA ARG A 221 22.75 8.78 19.34
C ARG A 221 21.42 8.21 18.85
N TYR A 222 20.73 8.87 17.93
CA TYR A 222 19.45 8.41 17.40
C TYR A 222 19.59 7.07 16.67
N LYS A 223 20.65 6.89 15.88
CA LYS A 223 20.93 5.60 15.23
C LYS A 223 21.10 4.48 16.25
N LYS A 224 21.82 4.73 17.35
CA LYS A 224 22.00 3.75 18.43
C LYS A 224 20.68 3.40 19.10
N ILE A 225 19.85 4.39 19.39
CA ILE A 225 18.51 4.20 19.98
C ILE A 225 17.63 3.36 19.06
N ILE A 226 17.54 3.74 17.78
CA ILE A 226 16.69 3.06 16.80
C ILE A 226 17.10 1.58 16.69
N LEU A 227 18.38 1.30 16.46
CA LEU A 227 18.91 -0.05 16.28
C LEU A 227 19.03 -0.87 17.59
N GLY A 228 18.86 -0.23 18.75
CA GLY A 228 18.97 -0.87 20.06
C GLY A 228 17.62 -1.15 20.72
N GLU A 229 16.65 -0.25 20.52
CA GLU A 229 15.38 -0.24 21.28
C GLU A 229 14.15 -0.38 20.37
N LEU A 230 14.17 0.26 19.19
CA LEU A 230 12.99 0.32 18.31
C LEU A 230 12.93 -0.82 17.29
N VAL A 231 14.08 -1.26 16.78
CA VAL A 231 14.14 -2.33 15.78
C VAL A 231 15.26 -3.33 16.03
N ASP A 232 14.97 -4.61 15.81
CA ASP A 232 15.94 -5.69 15.65
C ASP A 232 16.25 -5.83 14.15
N LEU A 233 17.43 -5.34 13.73
CA LEU A 233 17.94 -5.51 12.36
C LEU A 233 18.76 -6.81 12.29
N ARG A 234 18.22 -7.79 11.58
CA ARG A 234 18.85 -9.11 11.44
C ARG A 234 19.90 -9.14 10.34
N PRO A 235 20.84 -10.11 10.36
CA PRO A 235 21.89 -10.23 9.35
C PRO A 235 21.39 -10.42 7.92
N ASP A 236 20.18 -10.96 7.73
CA ASP A 236 19.53 -11.14 6.43
C ASP A 236 18.81 -9.87 5.92
N GLY A 237 18.88 -8.77 6.68
CA GLY A 237 18.24 -7.49 6.36
C GLY A 237 16.80 -7.38 6.82
N SER A 238 16.21 -8.42 7.41
CA SER A 238 14.88 -8.31 8.02
C SER A 238 14.90 -7.36 9.23
N VAL A 239 13.82 -6.59 9.37
CA VAL A 239 13.69 -5.56 10.42
C VAL A 239 12.46 -5.89 11.25
N LEU A 240 12.64 -6.21 12.53
CA LEU A 240 11.53 -6.45 13.44
C LEU A 240 11.34 -5.25 14.36
N GLY A 241 10.19 -4.59 14.28
CA GLY A 241 9.82 -3.51 15.19
C GLY A 241 9.51 -4.01 16.60
N ASN A 242 10.03 -3.30 17.61
CA ASN A 242 9.62 -3.47 19.01
C ASN A 242 8.26 -2.81 19.24
N MET A 243 7.21 -3.64 19.26
CA MET A 243 5.83 -3.19 19.30
C MET A 243 5.41 -2.49 20.60
N ASP A 244 6.25 -2.46 21.62
CA ASP A 244 6.00 -1.68 22.84
C ASP A 244 6.01 -0.16 22.59
N TYR A 245 6.63 0.28 21.49
CA TYR A 245 6.73 1.69 21.11
C TYR A 245 5.74 2.10 20.00
N PHE A 246 5.09 1.14 19.34
CA PHE A 246 4.29 1.38 18.14
C PHE A 246 2.81 1.08 18.37
N ASP A 247 1.97 2.05 18.02
CA ASP A 247 0.51 1.94 18.20
C ASP A 247 -0.23 1.58 16.91
N TYR A 248 0.42 1.65 15.72
CA TYR A 248 -0.26 1.43 14.44
C TYR A 248 -0.91 0.04 14.28
N ALA A 249 -0.56 -0.93 15.13
CA ALA A 249 -1.17 -2.25 15.14
C ALA A 249 -2.55 -2.30 15.83
N THR A 250 -2.83 -1.40 16.77
CA THR A 250 -4.06 -1.46 17.59
C THR A 250 -4.73 -0.11 17.89
N GLY A 251 -3.98 0.97 17.74
CA GLY A 251 -4.37 2.34 18.01
C GLY A 251 -4.78 3.12 16.77
N LEU A 252 -5.00 4.42 16.96
CA LEU A 252 -5.32 5.39 15.89
C LEU A 252 -4.11 6.28 15.55
N THR A 253 -2.99 6.06 16.22
CA THR A 253 -1.73 6.79 16.12
C THR A 253 -0.63 5.85 15.64
N MET A 254 0.52 6.38 15.23
CA MET A 254 1.64 5.55 14.78
C MET A 254 2.49 5.02 15.94
N VAL A 255 2.63 5.80 17.01
CA VAL A 255 3.53 5.55 18.14
C VAL A 255 2.88 5.89 19.46
N ASP A 256 3.44 5.37 20.56
CA ASP A 256 3.24 5.95 21.90
C ASP A 256 4.11 7.22 22.00
N ASP A 257 3.47 8.38 21.87
CA ASP A 257 4.13 9.69 21.88
C ASP A 257 4.96 9.91 23.15
N ALA A 258 4.48 9.44 24.30
CA ALA A 258 5.16 9.63 25.57
C ALA A 258 6.38 8.71 25.67
N ALA A 259 6.29 7.48 25.15
CA ALA A 259 7.43 6.57 25.06
C ALA A 259 8.49 7.12 24.11
N PHE A 260 8.10 7.61 22.93
CA PHE A 260 9.01 8.21 21.96
C PHE A 260 9.68 9.49 22.50
N ALA A 261 8.94 10.40 23.13
CA ALA A 261 9.49 11.61 23.73
C ALA A 261 10.54 11.28 24.81
N ARG A 262 10.23 10.33 25.70
CA ARG A 262 11.20 9.83 26.70
C ARG A 262 12.41 9.18 26.04
N LEU A 263 12.21 8.39 25.01
CA LEU A 263 13.29 7.64 24.35
C LEU A 263 14.28 8.58 23.65
N PHE A 264 13.80 9.66 23.05
CA PHE A 264 14.63 10.61 22.31
C PHE A 264 15.09 11.82 23.13
N ASP A 265 14.74 11.91 24.42
CA ASP A 265 14.98 13.07 25.30
C ASP A 265 14.37 14.37 24.73
N LEU A 266 13.15 14.27 24.22
CA LEU A 266 12.39 15.41 23.68
C LEU A 266 11.39 15.92 24.74
N PRO A 267 11.15 17.25 24.79
CA PRO A 267 10.28 17.87 25.78
C PRO A 267 8.81 17.48 25.64
#